data_AF-A0A2E1W5N2-F1
#
_entry.id   AF-A0A2E1W5N2-F1
#
_cell.length_a   1.000
_cell.length_b   1.000
_cell.length_c   1.000
_cell.angle_alpha   90.00
_cell.angle_beta   90.00
_cell.angle_gamma   90.00
#
_symmetry.space_group_name_H-M   'P 1'
#
loop_
_entity.id
_entity.type
_entity.pdbx_description
1 polymer ?
#
loop_
_entity_poly.entity_id
_entity_poly.type
_entity_poly.pdbx_seq_one_letter_code
_entity_poly.pdbx_strand_id
1 'polypeptide(L)'
;MKLYLEKKIYLEFIGIFLADYLKNSLYPFILLFVIVSSVHADSNVKCIQEFLKKTAFDPGLVDGKWGKGTGVAINSLFDQVGLNKKGQEVTVEQANEICAVLKSDKYKEILELGQFKIFSIDIK
;
A
#
# COMPACT_ATOMS: atom_id res chain seq x y z
N MET A 1 -33.41 -32.30 -7.87
CA MET A 1 -33.71 -31.53 -9.10
C MET A 1 -33.26 -30.06 -9.01
N LYS A 2 -33.52 -29.34 -7.89
CA LYS A 2 -33.10 -27.95 -7.66
C LYS A 2 -31.58 -27.66 -7.83
N LEU A 3 -30.71 -28.53 -7.30
CA LEU A 3 -29.24 -28.38 -7.41
C LEU A 3 -28.68 -28.46 -8.84
N TYR A 4 -29.37 -29.16 -9.75
CA TYR A 4 -28.92 -29.33 -11.13
C TYR A 4 -29.21 -28.09 -11.98
N LEU A 5 -30.30 -27.38 -11.65
CA LEU A 5 -30.69 -26.12 -12.30
C LEU A 5 -29.72 -24.98 -11.95
N GLU A 6 -29.31 -24.85 -10.69
CA GLU A 6 -28.35 -23.81 -10.29
C GLU A 6 -26.96 -24.00 -10.91
N LYS A 7 -26.45 -25.24 -10.97
CA LYS A 7 -25.17 -25.52 -11.64
C LYS A 7 -25.22 -25.23 -13.14
N LYS A 8 -26.36 -25.49 -13.79
CA LYS A 8 -26.55 -25.23 -15.22
C LYS A 8 -26.59 -23.72 -15.53
N ILE A 9 -27.27 -22.93 -14.70
CA ILE A 9 -27.30 -21.46 -14.81
C ILE A 9 -25.89 -20.88 -14.66
N TYR A 10 -25.11 -21.36 -13.69
CA TYR A 10 -23.73 -20.91 -13.48
C TYR A 10 -22.83 -21.21 -14.69
N LEU A 11 -22.97 -22.39 -15.28
CA LEU A 11 -22.19 -22.79 -16.45
C LEU A 11 -22.55 -21.96 -17.70
N GLU A 12 -23.81 -21.56 -17.87
CA GLU A 12 -24.20 -20.68 -18.97
C GLU A 12 -23.74 -19.23 -18.78
N PHE A 13 -23.77 -18.70 -17.54
CA PHE A 13 -23.23 -17.37 -17.24
C PHE A 13 -21.70 -17.29 -17.46
N ILE A 14 -20.96 -18.32 -17.06
CA ILE A 14 -19.51 -18.40 -17.33
C ILE A 14 -19.26 -18.46 -18.84
N GLY A 15 -20.06 -19.23 -19.59
CA GLY A 15 -19.94 -19.35 -21.04
C GLY A 15 -20.13 -18.02 -21.79
N ILE A 16 -21.12 -17.22 -21.37
CA ILE A 16 -21.38 -15.89 -21.94
C ILE A 16 -20.20 -14.94 -21.63
N PHE A 17 -19.71 -14.93 -20.39
CA PHE A 17 -18.60 -14.08 -19.97
C PHE A 17 -17.29 -14.40 -20.71
N LEU A 18 -16.99 -15.69 -20.95
CA LEU A 18 -15.83 -16.13 -21.72
C LEU A 18 -15.94 -15.79 -23.21
N ALA A 19 -17.14 -15.88 -23.79
CA ALA A 19 -17.37 -15.57 -25.20
C ALA A 19 -17.22 -14.07 -25.52
N ASP A 20 -17.62 -13.19 -24.61
CA ASP A 20 -17.43 -11.74 -24.74
C ASP A 20 -15.96 -11.33 -24.51
N TYR A 21 -15.26 -12.01 -23.60
CA TYR A 21 -13.84 -11.79 -23.33
C TYR A 21 -12.94 -12.07 -24.55
N LEU A 22 -13.24 -13.14 -25.30
CA LEU A 22 -12.46 -13.51 -26.49
C LEU A 22 -12.77 -12.64 -27.72
N LYS A 23 -13.92 -11.97 -27.77
CA LYS A 23 -14.34 -11.16 -28.92
C LYS A 23 -13.84 -9.72 -28.86
N ASN A 24 -13.54 -9.19 -27.67
CA ASN A 24 -13.24 -7.78 -27.51
C ASN A 24 -11.73 -7.54 -27.25
N SER A 25 -11.01 -7.17 -28.31
CA SER A 25 -9.53 -6.98 -28.33
C SER A 25 -8.97 -6.01 -27.28
N LEU A 26 -9.82 -5.12 -26.73
CA LEU A 26 -9.46 -4.15 -25.69
C LEU A 26 -9.51 -4.69 -24.25
N TYR A 27 -10.28 -5.77 -24.00
CA TYR A 27 -10.40 -6.38 -22.67
C TYR A 27 -9.10 -6.98 -22.12
N PRO A 28 -8.26 -7.71 -22.89
CA PRO A 28 -7.00 -8.22 -22.37
C PRO A 28 -6.01 -7.09 -22.01
N PHE A 29 -6.07 -5.94 -22.70
CA PHE A 29 -5.24 -4.76 -22.39
C PHE A 29 -5.70 -4.04 -21.12
N ILE A 30 -7.02 -3.81 -20.96
CA ILE A 30 -7.57 -3.19 -19.76
C ILE A 30 -7.34 -4.10 -18.53
N LEU A 31 -7.56 -5.41 -18.69
CA LEU A 31 -7.30 -6.36 -17.62
C LEU A 31 -5.83 -6.34 -17.20
N LEU A 32 -4.88 -6.37 -18.15
CA LEU A 32 -3.44 -6.28 -17.88
C LEU A 32 -3.05 -4.98 -17.14
N PHE A 33 -3.66 -3.85 -17.50
CA PHE A 33 -3.40 -2.56 -16.86
C PHE A 33 -3.82 -2.53 -15.38
N VAL A 34 -4.99 -3.10 -15.05
CA VAL A 34 -5.52 -3.12 -13.67
C VAL A 34 -4.66 -3.96 -12.73
N ILE A 35 -4.12 -5.10 -13.19
CA ILE A 35 -3.27 -5.96 -12.37
C ILE A 35 -1.93 -5.29 -12.06
N VAL A 36 -1.35 -4.60 -13.05
CA VAL A 36 -0.08 -3.88 -12.89
C VAL A 36 -0.19 -2.80 -11.80
N SER A 37 -1.26 -2.00 -11.77
CA SER A 37 -1.42 -0.94 -10.76
C SER A 37 -1.50 -1.48 -9.33
N SER A 38 -2.21 -2.60 -9.12
CA SER A 38 -2.41 -3.17 -7.78
C SER A 38 -1.10 -3.72 -7.20
N VAL A 39 -0.24 -4.31 -8.03
CA VAL A 39 1.06 -4.86 -7.61
C VAL A 39 2.05 -3.79 -7.14
N HIS A 40 1.93 -2.56 -7.66
CA HIS A 40 2.81 -1.46 -7.28
C HIS A 40 2.47 -0.89 -5.90
N ALA A 41 1.20 -0.91 -5.48
CA ALA A 41 0.81 -0.48 -4.15
C ALA A 41 1.45 -1.38 -3.08
N ASP A 42 1.34 -2.70 -3.22
CA ASP A 42 1.85 -3.67 -2.23
C ASP A 42 3.38 -3.61 -2.07
N SER A 43 4.11 -3.45 -3.18
CA SER A 43 5.58 -3.35 -3.16
C SER A 43 6.09 -2.05 -2.50
N ASN A 44 5.37 -0.94 -2.70
CA ASN A 44 5.69 0.34 -2.06
C ASN A 44 5.36 0.32 -0.56
N VAL A 45 4.24 -0.29 -0.17
CA VAL A 45 3.92 -0.49 1.27
C VAL A 45 5.01 -1.34 1.93
N LYS A 46 5.42 -2.44 1.30
CA LYS A 46 6.49 -3.30 1.83
C LYS A 46 7.81 -2.55 1.98
N CYS A 47 8.17 -1.72 1.01
CA CYS A 47 9.34 -0.83 1.08
C CYS A 47 9.30 0.08 2.33
N ILE A 48 8.14 0.70 2.60
CA ILE A 48 7.95 1.54 3.78
C ILE A 48 8.08 0.71 5.06
N GLN A 49 7.43 -0.47 5.12
CA GLN A 49 7.49 -1.36 6.27
C GLN A 49 8.93 -1.83 6.57
N GLU A 50 9.70 -2.20 5.54
CA GLU A 50 11.11 -2.60 5.67
C GLU A 50 12.00 -1.45 6.15
N PHE A 51 11.75 -0.22 5.69
CA PHE A 51 12.45 0.96 6.18
C PHE A 51 12.15 1.18 7.67
N LEU A 52 10.87 1.23 8.02
CA LEU A 52 10.42 1.49 9.39
C LEU A 52 10.92 0.44 10.38
N LYS A 53 11.06 -0.82 9.96
CA LYS A 53 11.68 -1.88 10.78
C LYS A 53 13.13 -1.62 11.18
N LYS A 54 13.84 -0.72 10.49
CA LYS A 54 15.20 -0.29 10.82
C LYS A 54 15.24 0.94 11.73
N THR A 55 14.08 1.41 12.17
CA THR A 55 13.89 2.62 12.98
C THR A 55 13.20 2.26 14.30
N ALA A 56 13.06 3.21 15.21
CA ALA A 56 12.25 3.06 16.41
C ALA A 56 10.73 3.01 16.11
N PHE A 57 10.30 3.33 14.89
CA PHE A 57 8.91 3.40 14.46
C PHE A 57 8.45 2.08 13.83
N ASP A 58 8.36 1.01 14.64
CA ASP A 58 7.99 -0.32 14.15
C ASP A 58 6.56 -0.35 13.53
N PRO A 59 6.39 -0.77 12.25
CA PRO A 59 5.09 -0.83 11.59
C PRO A 59 4.27 -2.10 11.90
N GLY A 60 4.85 -3.07 12.62
CA GLY A 60 4.29 -4.40 12.83
C GLY A 60 4.85 -5.43 11.84
N LEU A 61 3.98 -6.14 11.11
CA LEU A 61 4.42 -7.12 10.11
C LEU A 61 4.89 -6.43 8.82
N VAL A 62 5.81 -7.08 8.10
CA VAL A 62 6.27 -6.66 6.78
C VAL A 62 5.61 -7.56 5.73
N ASP A 63 4.37 -7.26 5.37
CA ASP A 63 3.50 -8.08 4.53
C ASP A 63 3.03 -7.37 3.25
N GLY A 64 3.42 -6.11 3.05
CA GLY A 64 2.99 -5.28 1.92
C GLY A 64 1.55 -4.74 2.04
N LYS A 65 0.87 -4.93 3.16
CA LYS A 65 -0.50 -4.43 3.38
C LYS A 65 -0.51 -3.19 4.24
N TRP A 66 -1.24 -2.17 3.82
CA TRP A 66 -1.35 -0.95 4.60
C TRP A 66 -2.26 -1.16 5.80
N GLY A 67 -1.66 -1.34 6.98
CA GLY A 67 -2.36 -1.47 8.25
C GLY A 67 -2.26 -0.21 9.11
N LYS A 68 -3.08 -0.17 10.17
CA LYS A 68 -3.03 0.91 11.19
C LYS A 68 -1.62 1.11 11.76
N GLY A 69 -0.89 0.01 12.01
CA GLY A 69 0.49 0.08 12.51
C GLY A 69 1.43 0.79 11.54
N THR A 70 1.36 0.45 10.25
CA THR A 70 2.14 1.11 9.20
C THR A 70 1.81 2.60 9.09
N GLY A 71 0.53 2.96 9.05
CA GLY A 71 0.09 4.36 8.97
C GLY A 71 0.54 5.20 10.17
N VAL A 72 0.35 4.70 11.40
CA VAL A 72 0.79 5.42 12.61
C VAL A 72 2.32 5.57 12.65
N ALA A 73 3.05 4.51 12.29
CA ALA A 73 4.51 4.53 12.33
C ALA A 73 5.11 5.53 11.34
N ILE A 74 4.66 5.52 10.07
CA ILE A 74 5.16 6.45 9.06
C ILE A 74 4.75 7.89 9.36
N ASN A 75 3.53 8.12 9.85
CA ASN A 75 3.08 9.46 10.23
C ASN A 75 3.95 10.02 11.36
N SER A 76 4.19 9.21 12.40
CA SER A 76 5.01 9.63 13.55
C SER A 76 6.46 9.95 13.14
N LEU A 77 7.06 9.13 12.27
CA LEU A 77 8.39 9.40 11.73
C LEU A 77 8.39 10.71 10.92
N PHE A 78 7.44 10.87 10.00
CA PHE A 78 7.38 12.03 9.11
C PHE A 78 7.06 13.33 9.86
N ASP A 79 6.26 13.27 10.91
CA ASP A 79 6.04 14.38 11.83
C ASP A 79 7.36 14.76 12.53
N GLN A 80 8.11 13.76 13.01
CA GLN A 80 9.40 14.00 13.67
C GLN A 80 10.45 14.60 12.74
N VAL A 81 10.55 14.13 11.49
CA VAL A 81 11.50 14.64 10.50
C VAL A 81 10.99 15.88 9.74
N GLY A 82 9.80 16.38 10.08
CA GLY A 82 9.22 17.57 9.48
C GLY A 82 8.82 17.43 8.00
N LEU A 83 8.58 16.19 7.53
CA LEU A 83 8.13 15.91 6.16
C LEU A 83 6.61 15.98 5.99
N ASN A 84 5.85 15.83 7.08
CA ASN A 84 4.41 16.02 7.06
C ASN A 84 4.02 17.49 7.19
N LYS A 85 3.03 17.90 6.41
CA LYS A 85 2.32 19.17 6.70
C LYS A 85 1.51 18.98 7.98
N LYS A 86 1.51 19.98 8.86
CA LYS A 86 0.76 19.93 10.13
C LYS A 86 -0.71 19.56 9.85
N GLY A 87 -1.16 18.45 10.45
CA GLY A 87 -2.53 17.96 10.33
C GLY A 87 -2.83 17.13 9.07
N GLN A 88 -1.82 16.82 8.25
CA GLN A 88 -1.98 15.91 7.11
C GLN A 88 -1.60 14.49 7.51
N GLU A 89 -2.59 13.58 7.52
CA GLU A 89 -2.36 12.15 7.74
C GLU A 89 -1.84 11.50 6.47
N VAL A 90 -0.84 10.64 6.62
CA VAL A 90 -0.27 9.87 5.52
C VAL A 90 -1.16 8.68 5.16
N THR A 91 -1.56 8.58 3.90
CA THR A 91 -2.44 7.52 3.40
C THR A 91 -1.74 6.57 2.44
N VAL A 92 -2.36 5.40 2.19
CA VAL A 92 -1.79 4.37 1.30
C VAL A 92 -1.61 4.85 -0.13
N GLU A 93 -2.45 5.79 -0.59
CA GLU A 93 -2.37 6.38 -1.93
C GLU A 93 -1.03 7.08 -2.17
N GLN A 94 -0.36 7.52 -1.10
CA GLN A 94 0.94 8.20 -1.16
C GLN A 94 2.13 7.23 -1.07
N ALA A 95 1.90 5.91 -0.94
CA ALA A 95 2.97 4.93 -0.68
C ALA A 95 4.11 4.97 -1.70
N ASN A 96 3.81 5.24 -2.97
CA ASN A 96 4.83 5.38 -4.02
C ASN A 96 5.78 6.56 -3.77
N GLU A 97 5.22 7.73 -3.47
CA GLU A 97 6.01 8.94 -3.20
C GLU A 97 6.83 8.78 -1.92
N ILE A 98 6.25 8.18 -0.90
CA ILE A 98 6.92 7.91 0.39
C ILE A 98 8.09 6.94 0.18
N CYS A 99 7.88 5.81 -0.50
CA CYS A 99 8.96 4.86 -0.76
C CYS A 99 10.08 5.51 -1.60
N ALA A 100 9.74 6.40 -2.54
CA ALA A 100 10.73 7.15 -3.30
C ALA A 100 11.57 8.08 -2.40
N VAL A 101 10.94 8.82 -1.49
CA VAL A 101 11.64 9.66 -0.49
C VAL A 101 12.53 8.81 0.41
N LEU A 102 12.02 7.68 0.90
CA LEU A 102 12.77 6.74 1.74
C LEU A 102 13.87 5.99 0.98
N LYS A 103 14.04 6.20 -0.33
CA LYS A 103 15.15 5.68 -1.13
C LYS A 103 15.97 6.79 -1.78
N SER A 104 15.67 8.06 -1.47
CA SER A 104 16.38 9.20 -2.04
C SER A 104 17.70 9.47 -1.31
N ASP A 105 18.38 10.53 -1.72
CA ASP A 105 19.49 11.16 -1.02
C ASP A 105 19.22 11.43 0.48
N LYS A 106 17.96 11.62 0.89
CA LYS A 106 17.54 11.82 2.28
C LYS A 106 17.53 10.54 3.13
N TYR A 107 17.76 9.36 2.54
CA TYR A 107 17.68 8.07 3.23
C TYR A 107 18.46 8.05 4.54
N LYS A 108 19.72 8.49 4.52
CA LYS A 108 20.59 8.44 5.69
C LYS A 108 20.10 9.36 6.81
N GLU A 109 19.74 10.59 6.45
CA GLU A 109 19.21 11.58 7.38
C GLU A 109 17.94 11.07 8.07
N ILE A 110 16.97 10.58 7.30
CA ILE A 110 15.71 10.05 7.85
C ILE A 110 15.97 8.80 8.70
N LEU A 111 16.90 7.93 8.30
CA LEU A 111 17.25 6.73 9.06
C LEU A 111 17.88 7.07 10.41
N GLU A 112 18.79 8.05 10.45
CA GLU A 112 19.46 8.52 11.66
C GLU A 112 18.45 9.17 12.62
N LEU A 113 17.61 10.07 12.12
CA LEU A 113 16.54 10.69 12.91
C LEU A 113 15.48 9.67 13.34
N GLY A 114 15.28 8.59 12.57
CA GLY A 114 14.37 7.51 12.89
C GLY A 114 14.86 6.58 14.02
N GLN A 115 16.11 6.66 14.46
CA GLN A 115 16.64 5.75 15.50
C GLN A 115 16.03 5.96 16.88
N PHE A 116 15.35 7.07 17.12
CA PHE A 116 14.73 7.40 18.40
C PHE A 116 13.39 8.13 18.19
N LYS A 117 12.54 8.09 19.22
CA LYS A 117 11.28 8.84 19.25
C LYS A 117 11.46 10.08 20.11
N ILE A 118 11.15 11.25 19.56
CA ILE A 118 11.17 12.53 20.28
C ILE A 118 9.76 12.80 20.80
N PHE A 119 9.64 13.02 22.11
CA PHE A 119 8.38 13.42 22.74
C PHE A 119 8.52 14.86 23.20
N SER A 120 7.73 15.77 22.62
CA SER A 120 7.66 17.15 23.10
C SER A 120 6.91 17.18 24.42
N ILE A 121 7.55 17.70 25.47
CA ILE A 121 6.94 17.90 26.79
C ILE A 121 6.57 19.38 26.89
N ASP A 122 5.28 19.67 26.94
CA ASP A 122 4.76 21.01 27.18
C ASP A 122 4.72 21.23 28.71
N ILE A 123 5.68 21.97 29.24
CA ILE A 123 5.70 22.32 30.66
C ILE A 123 4.82 23.57 30.81
N LYS A 124 3.62 23.38 31.34
CA LYS A 124 2.70 24.46 31.72
C LYS A 124 3.07 25.11 33.04
#